data_AF-A0AAV1T858-F1
#
_entry.id   AF-A0AAV1T858-F1
#
_cell.length_a   1.000
_cell.length_b   1.000
_cell.length_c   1.000
_cell.angle_alpha   90.00
_cell.angle_beta   90.00
_cell.angle_gamma   90.00
#
_symmetry.space_group_name_H-M   'P 1'
#
loop_
_entity.id
_entity.type
_entity.pdbx_description
1 polymer ?
#
loop_
_entity_poly.entity_id
_entity_poly.type
_entity_poly.pdbx_seq_one_letter_code
_entity_poly.pdbx_strand_id
1 'polypeptide(L)'
;MVRRHVNVHYVPCDSCTEMPEDYVREALTRPGDYVKYQTLVKEKDWKVLDLTSDAEYTATVNAVGAKQCPGCGIGVQRDFGCIHMTCPNGHQFCYTCLQRWGSCHCPLIPDAEVRDILGE
;
A
#
# COMPACT_ATOMS: atom_id res chain seq x y z
N MET A 1 13.75 -4.91 -24.01
CA MET A 1 12.41 -4.86 -23.40
C MET A 1 12.17 -3.44 -22.91
N VAL A 2 11.13 -2.76 -23.40
CA VAL A 2 10.82 -1.40 -22.93
C VAL A 2 10.11 -1.52 -21.58
N ARG A 3 10.79 -1.15 -20.49
CA ARG A 3 10.10 -0.86 -19.22
C ARG A 3 9.30 0.42 -19.45
N ARG A 4 8.01 0.31 -19.81
CA ARG A 4 7.09 1.45 -19.76
C ARG A 4 6.97 1.82 -18.27
N HIS A 5 7.61 2.92 -17.89
CA HIS A 5 7.55 3.41 -16.53
C HIS A 5 6.11 3.79 -16.22
N VAL A 6 5.50 3.10 -15.25
CA VAL A 6 4.25 3.53 -14.63
C VAL A 6 4.59 4.75 -13.79
N ASN A 7 3.84 5.85 -13.95
CA ASN A 7 3.92 6.94 -12.98
C ASN A 7 3.02 6.60 -11.79
N VAL A 8 3.62 6.64 -10.59
CA VAL A 8 2.99 6.19 -9.35
C VAL A 8 3.23 7.24 -8.28
N HIS A 9 2.14 7.78 -7.75
CA HIS A 9 2.16 8.59 -6.54
C HIS A 9 1.67 7.76 -5.35
N TYR A 10 2.38 7.82 -4.23
CA TYR A 10 1.94 7.21 -2.98
C TYR A 10 1.14 8.24 -2.19
N VAL A 11 -0.03 7.84 -1.68
CA VAL A 11 -0.84 8.71 -0.82
C VAL A 11 -0.08 8.89 0.51
N PRO A 12 0.25 10.13 0.93
CA PRO A 12 1.14 10.37 2.06
C PRO A 12 0.76 9.56 3.31
N CYS A 13 1.71 8.76 3.76
CA CYS A 13 1.69 8.05 5.02
C CYS A 13 3.02 8.36 5.70
N ASP A 14 3.08 9.53 6.34
CA ASP A 14 4.33 10.15 6.82
C ASP A 14 5.03 9.33 7.93
N SER A 15 4.39 8.27 8.43
CA SER A 15 4.91 7.34 9.44
C SER A 15 4.76 5.85 9.07
N CYS A 16 4.72 5.49 7.78
CA CYS A 16 4.66 4.08 7.33
C CYS A 16 5.99 3.30 7.49
N THR A 17 6.78 3.58 8.54
CA THR A 17 8.07 2.91 8.86
C THR A 17 8.07 2.48 10.32
N GLU A 18 8.68 1.33 10.61
CA GLU A 18 8.79 0.80 11.98
C GLU A 18 9.59 1.76 12.89
N MET A 19 9.10 1.98 14.12
CA MET A 19 9.71 2.90 15.06
C MET A 19 10.99 2.26 15.66
N PRO A 20 12.13 2.97 15.71
CA PRO A 20 13.40 2.39 16.18
C PRO A 20 13.32 1.75 17.57
N GLU A 21 13.84 0.52 17.71
CA GLU A 21 13.70 -0.28 18.93
C GLU A 21 14.37 0.37 20.15
N ASP A 22 15.47 1.10 19.94
CA ASP A 22 16.14 1.89 20.96
C ASP A 22 15.24 3.01 21.50
N TYR A 23 14.64 3.80 20.61
CA TYR A 23 13.65 4.82 20.99
C TYR A 23 12.45 4.24 21.74
N VAL A 24 11.91 3.11 21.27
CA VAL A 24 10.78 2.43 21.95
C VAL A 24 11.20 1.97 23.35
N ARG A 25 12.38 1.37 23.49
CA ARG A 25 12.90 0.88 24.77
C ARG A 25 13.15 2.01 25.77
N GLU A 26 13.59 3.19 25.30
CA GLU A 26 13.78 4.38 26.14
C GLU A 26 12.45 5.02 26.56
N ALA A 27 11.45 5.06 25.66
CA ALA A 27 10.13 5.59 25.96
C ALA A 27 9.32 4.72 26.95
N LEU A 28 9.46 3.40 26.90
CA LEU A 28 8.72 2.44 27.72
C LEU A 28 9.32 2.25 29.12
N THR A 29 9.31 3.33 29.91
CA THR A 29 9.88 3.44 31.27
C THR A 29 9.25 2.54 32.35
N ARG A 30 8.14 1.85 32.07
CA ARG A 30 7.45 0.98 33.03
C ARG A 30 8.02 -0.45 33.01
N PRO A 31 8.23 -1.09 34.19
CA PRO A 31 8.67 -2.49 34.25
C PRO A 31 7.73 -3.42 33.46
N GLY A 32 8.28 -4.11 32.47
CA GLY A 32 7.56 -5.08 31.63
C GLY A 32 6.89 -4.52 30.37
N ASP A 33 6.73 -3.20 30.21
CA ASP A 33 6.04 -2.65 29.03
C ASP A 33 6.84 -2.88 27.73
N TYR A 34 8.18 -2.86 27.76
CA TYR A 34 9.02 -3.24 26.61
C TYR A 34 8.93 -4.73 26.25
N VAL A 35 8.80 -5.63 27.23
CA VAL A 35 8.58 -7.07 26.98
C VAL A 35 7.20 -7.27 26.32
N LYS A 36 6.19 -6.59 26.84
CA LYS A 36 4.83 -6.58 26.26
C LYS A 36 4.81 -6.01 24.84
N TYR A 37 5.60 -4.98 24.55
CA TYR A 37 5.80 -4.46 23.19
C TYR A 37 6.41 -5.54 22.27
N GLN A 38 7.49 -6.20 22.69
CA GLN A 38 8.13 -7.27 21.90
C GLN A 38 7.18 -8.45 21.63
N THR A 39 6.33 -8.82 22.59
CA THR A 39 5.24 -9.79 22.38
C THR A 39 4.25 -9.30 21.33
N LEU A 40 3.72 -8.07 21.47
CA LEU A 40 2.70 -7.53 20.57
C LEU A 40 3.20 -7.39 19.13
N VAL A 41 4.42 -6.87 18.91
CA VAL A 41 5.02 -6.74 17.55
C VAL A 41 5.27 -8.10 16.90
N LYS A 42 5.54 -9.13 17.69
CA LYS A 42 5.74 -10.50 17.20
C LYS A 42 4.43 -11.25 16.89
N GLU A 43 3.35 -10.95 17.61
CA GLU A 43 2.08 -11.69 17.56
C GLU A 43 1.00 -11.03 16.69
N LYS A 44 0.99 -9.69 16.56
CA LYS A 44 0.10 -8.95 15.65
C LYS A 44 0.81 -8.67 14.32
N ASP A 45 0.22 -9.10 13.21
CA ASP A 45 0.61 -8.62 11.89
C ASP A 45 0.11 -7.17 11.70
N TRP A 46 0.96 -6.22 12.10
CA TRP A 46 0.67 -4.79 12.07
C TRP A 46 0.44 -4.21 10.66
N LYS A 47 0.58 -5.01 9.60
CA LYS A 47 0.24 -4.63 8.23
C LYS A 47 -1.25 -4.76 7.91
N VAL A 48 -2.04 -5.30 8.84
CA VAL A 48 -3.51 -5.44 8.74
C VAL A 48 -4.13 -4.87 10.01
N LEU A 49 -4.32 -3.55 10.05
CA LEU A 49 -4.73 -2.84 11.27
C LEU A 49 -6.26 -2.80 11.48
N ASP A 50 -6.66 -2.87 12.75
CA ASP A 50 -8.03 -2.93 13.22
C ASP A 50 -8.51 -1.60 13.86
N LEU A 51 -8.13 -0.45 13.27
CA LEU A 51 -8.31 0.90 13.86
C LEU A 51 -9.16 1.87 13.03
N THR A 52 -9.72 2.88 13.71
CA THR A 52 -10.56 3.94 13.12
C THR A 52 -9.78 4.85 12.16
N SER A 53 -8.50 5.10 12.43
CA SER A 53 -7.57 5.84 11.55
C SER A 53 -7.52 5.25 10.13
N ASP A 54 -7.59 3.93 10.04
CA ASP A 54 -7.46 3.22 8.78
C ASP A 54 -8.73 3.39 7.92
N ALA A 55 -9.89 3.60 8.55
CA ALA A 55 -11.12 3.96 7.83
C ALA A 55 -11.05 5.39 7.27
N GLU A 56 -10.48 6.34 8.02
CA GLU A 56 -10.26 7.73 7.58
C GLU A 56 -9.19 7.82 6.47
N TYR A 57 -8.11 7.06 6.60
CA TYR A 57 -7.10 6.90 5.54
C TYR A 57 -7.70 6.23 4.29
N THR A 58 -8.48 5.15 4.46
CA THR A 58 -9.18 4.48 3.35
C THR A 58 -10.14 5.44 2.63
N ALA A 59 -10.89 6.27 3.36
CA ALA A 59 -11.73 7.31 2.78
C ALA A 59 -10.91 8.33 1.98
N THR A 60 -9.74 8.74 2.50
CA THR A 60 -8.81 9.67 1.83
C THR A 60 -8.23 9.08 0.54
N VAL A 61 -7.77 7.82 0.58
CA VAL A 61 -7.25 7.08 -0.60
C VAL A 61 -8.33 6.95 -1.67
N ASN A 62 -9.56 6.60 -1.29
CA ASN A 62 -10.68 6.50 -2.22
C ASN A 62 -11.09 7.86 -2.81
N ALA A 63 -11.05 8.94 -2.01
CA ALA A 63 -11.42 10.29 -2.44
C ALA A 63 -10.50 10.86 -3.53
N VAL A 64 -9.22 10.47 -3.55
CA VAL A 64 -8.26 10.83 -4.62
C VAL A 64 -8.24 9.83 -5.79
N GLY A 65 -9.15 8.84 -5.80
CA GLY A 65 -9.22 7.81 -6.84
C GLY A 65 -8.10 6.75 -6.77
N ALA A 66 -7.28 6.79 -5.73
CA ALA A 66 -6.21 5.82 -5.50
C ALA A 66 -6.76 4.48 -4.96
N LYS A 67 -5.88 3.49 -4.77
CA LYS A 67 -6.25 2.17 -4.25
C LYS A 67 -5.23 1.68 -3.23
N GLN A 68 -5.68 0.99 -2.20
CA GLN A 68 -4.81 0.44 -1.16
C GLN A 68 -4.10 -0.83 -1.64
N CYS A 69 -2.86 -1.02 -1.20
CA CYS A 69 -2.11 -2.25 -1.42
C CYS A 69 -2.74 -3.42 -0.63
N PRO A 70 -3.08 -4.55 -1.28
CA PRO A 70 -3.76 -5.68 -0.65
C PRO A 70 -2.95 -6.41 0.43
N GLY A 71 -1.64 -6.13 0.54
CA GLY A 71 -0.74 -6.75 1.53
C GLY A 71 -0.22 -5.83 2.62
N CYS A 72 -0.53 -4.52 2.60
CA CYS A 72 -0.07 -3.58 3.63
C CYS A 72 -0.78 -2.21 3.67
N GLY A 73 -2.01 -2.10 3.16
CA GLY A 73 -2.87 -0.91 3.34
C GLY A 73 -2.49 0.40 2.61
N ILE A 74 -1.21 0.61 2.27
CA ILE A 74 -0.72 1.89 1.71
C ILE A 74 -1.44 2.28 0.41
N GLY A 75 -1.85 3.54 0.31
CA GLY A 75 -2.52 4.09 -0.87
C GLY A 75 -1.56 4.28 -2.05
N VAL A 76 -1.93 3.72 -3.19
CA VAL A 76 -1.19 3.78 -4.45
C VAL A 76 -2.08 4.42 -5.52
N GLN A 77 -1.63 5.52 -6.09
CA GLN A 77 -2.23 6.17 -7.25
C GLN A 77 -1.44 5.77 -8.50
N ARG A 78 -2.14 5.33 -9.55
CA ARG A 78 -1.57 5.12 -10.88
C ARG A 78 -2.14 6.19 -11.80
N ASP A 79 -1.28 7.05 -12.33
CA ASP A 79 -1.71 8.08 -13.27
C ASP A 79 -1.88 7.49 -14.67
N PHE A 80 -0.82 6.85 -15.18
CA PHE A 80 -0.76 6.31 -16.53
C PHE A 80 0.12 5.05 -16.60
N GLY A 81 -0.08 4.24 -17.64
CA GLY A 81 0.68 3.02 -17.88
C GLY A 81 -0.04 1.77 -17.39
N CYS A 82 0.68 0.65 -17.32
CA CYS A 82 0.06 -0.65 -17.10
C CYS A 82 -0.49 -0.84 -15.67
N ILE A 83 -1.44 -1.76 -15.55
CA ILE A 83 -2.08 -2.16 -14.29
C ILE A 83 -1.16 -2.91 -13.31
N HIS A 84 0.14 -3.07 -13.60
CA HIS A 84 1.10 -3.75 -12.73
C HIS A 84 1.68 -2.79 -11.70
N MET A 85 1.11 -2.76 -10.49
CA MET A 85 1.69 -2.00 -9.38
C MET A 85 2.73 -2.80 -8.62
N THR A 86 3.71 -2.08 -8.08
CA THR A 86 4.59 -2.54 -6.99
C THR A 86 4.58 -1.46 -5.91
N CYS A 87 4.23 -1.81 -4.67
CA CYS A 87 4.26 -0.86 -3.54
C CYS A 87 5.69 -0.73 -2.95
N PRO A 88 5.96 0.26 -2.07
CA PRO A 88 7.28 0.42 -1.44
C PRO A 88 7.69 -0.81 -0.62
N ASN A 89 6.72 -1.51 -0.03
CA ASN A 89 6.89 -2.76 0.71
C ASN A 89 7.05 -4.01 -0.19
N GLY A 90 7.30 -3.84 -1.49
CA GLY A 90 7.63 -4.91 -2.43
C GLY A 90 6.46 -5.75 -2.96
N HIS A 91 5.26 -5.66 -2.38
CA HIS A 91 4.08 -6.37 -2.89
C HIS A 91 3.73 -5.93 -4.31
N GLN A 92 3.52 -6.91 -5.21
CA GLN A 92 3.14 -6.69 -6.61
C GLN A 92 1.69 -7.14 -6.86
N PHE A 93 0.87 -6.26 -7.43
CA PHE A 93 -0.57 -6.49 -7.59
C PHE A 93 -1.13 -5.85 -8.85
N CYS A 94 -2.31 -6.33 -9.27
CA CYS A 94 -3.13 -5.76 -10.33
C CYS A 94 -3.91 -4.54 -9.81
N TYR A 95 -3.77 -3.38 -10.45
CA TYR A 95 -4.51 -2.17 -10.04
C TYR A 95 -6.03 -2.30 -10.21
N THR A 96 -6.49 -3.04 -11.21
CA THR A 96 -7.92 -3.18 -11.52
C THR A 96 -8.68 -3.97 -10.46
N CYS A 97 -8.10 -5.07 -9.95
CA CYS A 97 -8.81 -6.03 -9.08
C CYS A 97 -8.10 -6.36 -7.75
N LEU A 98 -6.96 -5.72 -7.47
CA LEU A 98 -6.12 -5.90 -6.26
C LEU A 98 -5.68 -7.34 -5.99
N GLN A 99 -5.76 -8.23 -6.98
CA GLN A 99 -5.16 -9.57 -6.92
C GLN A 99 -3.64 -9.51 -7.09
N ARG A 100 -2.94 -10.57 -6.64
CA ARG A 100 -1.49 -10.74 -6.83
C ARG A 100 -1.13 -10.60 -8.32
N TRP A 101 -0.01 -9.93 -8.61
CA TRP A 101 0.40 -9.75 -10.00
C TRP A 101 0.58 -11.11 -10.70
N GLY A 102 0.02 -11.23 -11.91
CA GLY A 102 0.00 -12.47 -12.69
C GLY A 102 -1.10 -13.49 -12.33
N SER A 103 -1.92 -13.28 -11.30
CA SER A 103 -3.02 -14.20 -10.93
C SER A 103 -4.41 -13.78 -11.43
N CYS A 104 -4.48 -12.90 -12.43
CA CYS A 104 -5.74 -12.37 -12.97
C CYS A 104 -5.66 -12.10 -14.48
N HIS A 105 -6.80 -12.20 -15.16
CA HIS A 105 -6.93 -11.95 -16.61
C HIS A 105 -7.34 -10.50 -16.95
N CYS A 106 -7.01 -9.52 -16.10
CA CYS A 106 -7.30 -8.11 -16.37
C CYS A 106 -6.45 -7.58 -17.53
N PRO A 107 -6.98 -6.72 -18.42
CA PRO A 107 -6.24 -6.18 -19.55
C PRO A 107 -5.08 -5.29 -19.06
N LEU A 108 -3.92 -5.38 -19.73
CA LEU A 108 -2.68 -4.73 -19.29
C LEU A 108 -2.77 -3.19 -19.25
N ILE A 109 -3.61 -2.62 -20.11
CA ILE A 109 -4.09 -1.23 -20.13
C ILE A 109 -5.62 -1.34 -20.20
N PRO A 110 -6.41 -0.60 -19.40
CA PRO A 110 -7.86 -0.61 -19.49
C PRO A 110 -8.35 -0.11 -20.86
N ASP A 111 -9.38 -0.75 -21.42
CA ASP A 111 -9.84 -0.50 -22.80
C ASP A 111 -10.24 0.96 -23.08
N ALA A 112 -10.72 1.68 -22.06
CA ALA A 112 -11.00 3.12 -22.16
C ALA A 112 -9.73 3.95 -22.45
N GLU A 113 -8.64 3.69 -21.71
CA GLU A 113 -7.34 4.35 -21.94
C GLU A 113 -6.73 3.93 -23.29
N VAL A 114 -6.98 2.71 -23.76
CA VAL A 114 -6.56 2.28 -25.10
C VAL A 114 -7.23 3.14 -26.18
N ARG A 115 -8.55 3.39 -26.05
CA ARG A 115 -9.30 4.24 -26.97
C ARG A 115 -8.86 5.71 -26.92
N ASP A 116 -8.63 6.26 -25.73
CA ASP A 116 -8.10 7.62 -25.57
C ASP A 116 -6.71 7.79 -26.24
N ILE A 117 -5.88 6.73 -26.22
CA ILE A 117 -4.57 6.70 -26.88
C ILE A 117 -4.67 6.56 -28.42
N LEU A 118 -5.72 5.89 -28.92
CA LEU A 118 -5.92 5.63 -30.36
C LEU A 118 -6.81 6.69 -31.05
N GLY A 119 -7.60 7.44 -30.29
CA GLY A 119 -8.45 8.53 -30.78
C GLY A 119 -9.80 8.08 -31.36
N GLU A 120 -10.43 7.07 -30.76
CA GLU A 120 -11.62 6.36 -31.28
C GLU A 120 -12.82 6.26 -30.31
#